data_AF-V9IMT6-F1
#
_entry.id   AF-V9IMT6-F1
#
_cell.length_a   1.000
_cell.length_b   1.000
_cell.length_c   1.000
_cell.angle_alpha   90.00
_cell.angle_beta   90.00
_cell.angle_gamma   90.00
#
_symmetry.space_group_name_H-M   'P 1'
#
loop_
_entity.id
_entity.type
_entity.pdbx_description
1 polymer ?
#
loop_
_entity_poly.entity_id
_entity_poly.type
_entity_poly.pdbx_seq_one_letter_code
_entity_poly.pdbx_strand_id
1 'polypeptide(L)'
;MSSVVEEVNDKHMGPWAEACNKDGVENSPLSPYIDQELLYNKHLYLQTGKLLSIGFTYLYPKLTKDALKEVLDDYVNMKIFPHSLVL
;
A
#
# COMPACT_ATOMS: atom_id res chain seq x y z
N MET A 1 0.61 -22.00 2.79
CA MET A 1 0.06 -20.63 2.71
C MET A 1 0.28 -19.89 4.01
N SER A 2 -0.10 -20.44 5.17
CA SER A 2 0.24 -19.87 6.48
C SER A 2 1.74 -19.59 6.65
N SER A 3 2.59 -20.55 6.30
CA SER A 3 4.06 -20.39 6.41
C SER A 3 4.62 -19.24 5.56
N VAL A 4 3.99 -18.92 4.42
CA VAL A 4 4.43 -17.83 3.54
C VAL A 4 4.03 -16.48 4.14
N VAL A 5 2.84 -16.41 4.74
CA VAL A 5 2.34 -15.21 5.43
C VAL A 5 3.21 -14.92 6.66
N GLU A 6 3.48 -15.93 7.47
CA GLU A 6 4.38 -15.85 8.62
C GLU A 6 5.77 -15.36 8.18
N GLU A 7 6.36 -15.99 7.16
CA GLU A 7 7.68 -15.60 6.65
C GLU A 7 7.71 -14.14 6.15
N VAL A 8 6.68 -13.70 5.42
CA VAL A 8 6.61 -12.32 4.92
C VAL A 8 6.43 -11.33 6.08
N ASN A 9 5.54 -11.62 7.04
CA ASN A 9 5.33 -10.76 8.18
C ASN A 9 6.59 -10.65 9.04
N ASP A 10 7.27 -11.76 9.33
CA ASP A 10 8.52 -11.78 10.10
C ASP A 10 9.63 -10.99 9.40
N LYS A 11 9.71 -11.08 8.07
CA LYS A 11 10.73 -10.37 7.28
C LYS A 11 10.51 -8.87 7.18
N HIS A 12 9.28 -8.37 7.22
CA HIS A 12 8.98 -6.97 6.89
C HIS A 12 8.55 -6.12 8.08
N MET A 13 7.90 -6.71 9.10
CA MET A 13 7.40 -5.96 10.27
C MET A 13 8.53 -5.25 11.03
N GLY A 14 9.63 -5.95 11.31
CA GLY A 14 10.79 -5.39 12.02
C GLY A 14 11.46 -4.26 11.23
N PRO A 15 11.93 -4.51 9.99
CA PRO A 15 12.57 -3.47 9.18
C PRO A 15 11.69 -2.25 8.92
N TRP A 16 10.37 -2.43 8.80
CA TRP A 16 9.43 -1.32 8.70
C TRP A 16 9.43 -0.46 9.97
N ALA A 17 9.34 -1.07 11.15
CA ALA A 17 9.38 -0.35 12.42
C ALA A 17 10.72 0.39 12.60
N GLU A 18 11.84 -0.21 12.21
CA GLU A 18 13.16 0.42 12.21
C GLU A 18 13.22 1.63 11.28
N ALA A 19 12.70 1.51 10.06
CA ALA A 19 12.64 2.61 9.09
C ALA A 19 11.76 3.76 9.60
N CYS A 20 10.57 3.45 10.14
CA CYS A 20 9.69 4.45 10.75
C CYS A 20 10.38 5.18 11.90
N ASN A 21 11.02 4.47 12.82
CA ASN A 21 11.76 5.07 13.93
C ASN A 21 12.92 5.95 13.46
N LYS A 22 13.70 5.46 12.49
CA LYS A 22 14.84 6.19 11.93
C LYS A 22 14.43 7.51 11.30
N ASP A 23 13.29 7.52 10.61
CA ASP A 23 12.82 8.67 9.84
C ASP A 23 11.80 9.54 10.61
N GLY A 24 11.52 9.22 11.87
CA GLY A 24 10.60 9.97 12.73
C GLY A 24 9.13 9.85 12.32
N VAL A 25 8.74 8.71 11.74
CA VAL A 25 7.35 8.39 11.39
C VAL A 25 6.68 7.73 12.58
N GLU A 26 5.89 8.50 13.33
CA GLU A 26 5.20 8.01 14.53
C GLU A 26 3.87 7.31 14.21
N ASN A 27 3.19 7.74 13.14
CA ASN A 27 1.87 7.24 12.77
C ASN A 27 1.77 7.04 11.25
N SER A 28 1.97 5.81 10.79
CA SER A 28 1.74 5.42 9.40
C SER A 28 0.35 4.79 9.23
N PRO A 29 -0.44 5.15 8.19
CA PRO A 29 -1.66 4.43 7.84
C PRO A 29 -1.38 3.08 7.16
N LEU A 30 -0.14 2.83 6.72
CA LEU A 30 0.30 1.57 6.15
C LEU A 30 0.81 0.62 7.23
N SER A 31 0.42 -0.65 7.09
CA SER A 31 0.96 -1.77 7.85
C SER A 31 1.65 -2.73 6.86
N PRO A 32 2.87 -3.21 7.16
CA PRO A 32 3.52 -4.25 6.36
C PRO A 32 2.95 -5.64 6.66
N TYR A 33 2.00 -5.76 7.60
CA TYR A 33 1.32 -7.01 7.91
C TYR A 33 0.37 -7.41 6.77
N ILE A 34 0.45 -8.66 6.35
CA ILE A 34 -0.49 -9.27 5.41
C ILE A 34 -1.31 -10.36 6.11
N ASP A 35 -2.62 -10.33 5.88
CA ASP A 35 -3.53 -11.40 6.29
C ASP A 35 -3.50 -12.54 5.27
N GLN A 36 -3.55 -13.79 5.73
CA GLN A 36 -3.59 -14.97 4.86
C GLN A 36 -4.77 -14.94 3.88
N GLU A 37 -5.89 -14.30 4.26
CA GLU A 37 -7.07 -14.20 3.39
C GLU A 37 -6.81 -13.46 2.08
N LEU A 38 -5.84 -12.53 2.08
CA LEU A 38 -5.46 -11.75 0.91
C LEU A 38 -4.69 -12.58 -0.13
N LEU A 39 -4.13 -13.72 0.27
CA LEU A 39 -3.44 -14.65 -0.64
C LEU A 39 -4.38 -15.68 -1.26
N TYR A 40 -5.65 -15.72 -0.85
CA TYR A 40 -6.63 -16.53 -1.56
C TYR A 40 -6.92 -15.93 -2.93
N ASN A 41 -7.14 -16.79 -3.93
CA ASN A 41 -7.54 -16.39 -5.29
C ASN A 41 -8.98 -15.86 -5.33
N LYS A 42 -9.28 -14.84 -4.53
CA LYS A 42 -10.54 -14.10 -4.56
C LYS A 42 -10.33 -12.87 -5.43
N HIS A 43 -11.21 -12.71 -6.41
CA HIS A 43 -11.23 -11.52 -7.23
C HIS A 43 -11.72 -10.32 -6.40
N LEU A 44 -10.86 -9.32 -6.18
CA LEU A 44 -11.20 -8.07 -5.47
C LEU A 44 -11.63 -6.94 -6.42
N TYR A 45 -11.91 -7.23 -7.70
CA TYR A 45 -12.31 -6.20 -8.65
C TYR A 45 -13.80 -5.85 -8.50
N LEU A 46 -14.09 -4.57 -8.62
CA LEU A 46 -15.46 -4.07 -8.71
C LEU A 46 -15.92 -4.04 -10.17
N GLN A 47 -17.17 -4.43 -10.43
CA GLN A 47 -17.77 -4.22 -11.73
C GLN A 47 -18.10 -2.74 -11.93
N THR A 48 -17.36 -2.08 -12.81
CA THR A 48 -17.36 -0.61 -12.97
C THR A 48 -18.47 -0.04 -13.84
N GLY A 49 -19.21 -0.89 -14.58
CA GLY A 49 -20.18 -0.42 -15.59
C GLY A 49 -21.26 0.54 -15.08
N LYS A 50 -21.70 0.40 -13.82
CA LYS A 50 -22.69 1.30 -13.21
C LYS A 50 -22.16 2.71 -12.97
N LEU A 51 -20.87 2.86 -12.69
CA LEU A 51 -20.25 4.18 -12.46
C LEU A 51 -20.28 4.99 -13.75
N LEU A 52 -19.92 4.37 -14.87
CA LEU A 52 -19.95 5.03 -16.18
C LEU A 52 -21.36 5.48 -16.57
N SER A 53 -22.39 4.69 -16.24
CA SER A 53 -23.79 5.03 -16.56
C SER A 53 -24.34 6.26 -15.83
N ILE A 54 -23.72 6.66 -14.70
CA ILE A 54 -24.13 7.85 -13.94
C ILE A 54 -23.26 9.08 -14.27
N GLY A 55 -22.46 9.02 -15.34
CA GLY A 55 -21.58 10.12 -15.77
C GLY A 55 -20.26 10.20 -15.02
N PHE A 56 -19.89 9.18 -14.24
CA PHE A 56 -18.58 9.14 -13.57
C PHE A 56 -17.45 8.98 -14.58
N THR A 57 -16.42 9.82 -14.47
CA THR A 57 -15.23 9.77 -15.32
C THR A 57 -14.00 9.45 -14.47
N TYR A 58 -13.24 8.43 -14.86
CA TYR A 58 -11.98 8.09 -14.22
C TYR A 58 -10.91 9.12 -14.55
N LEU A 59 -10.42 9.83 -13.52
CA LEU A 59 -9.22 10.68 -13.64
C LEU A 59 -7.95 9.83 -13.75
N TYR A 60 -7.94 8.67 -13.07
CA TYR A 60 -6.85 7.69 -13.08
C TYR A 60 -7.37 6.33 -13.58
N PRO A 61 -7.57 6.15 -14.90
CA PRO A 61 -8.17 4.93 -15.46
C PRO A 61 -7.25 3.70 -15.44
N LYS A 62 -5.95 3.91 -15.20
CA LYS A 62 -4.94 2.85 -15.14
C LYS A 62 -4.00 3.12 -13.98
N LEU A 63 -3.61 2.05 -13.31
CA LEU A 63 -2.51 2.10 -12.35
C LEU A 63 -1.20 2.35 -13.12
N THR A 64 -0.51 3.43 -12.79
CA THR A 64 0.80 3.75 -13.36
C THR A 64 1.82 3.89 -12.24
N LYS A 65 3.09 3.70 -12.57
CA LYS A 65 4.18 3.93 -11.61
C LYS A 65 4.22 5.38 -11.15
N ASP A 66 3.97 6.32 -12.06
CA ASP A 66 4.01 7.75 -11.77
C ASP A 66 2.92 8.15 -10.77
N ALA A 67 1.69 7.65 -10.95
CA ALA A 67 0.59 7.92 -10.02
C ALA A 67 0.83 7.27 -8.63
N LEU A 68 1.46 6.09 -8.59
CA LEU A 68 1.88 5.49 -7.32
C LEU A 68 2.99 6.29 -6.64
N LYS A 69 3.93 6.83 -7.44
CA LYS A 69 5.02 7.65 -6.93
C LYS A 69 4.51 8.96 -6.35
N GLU A 70 3.53 9.60 -6.99
CA GLU A 70 2.86 10.79 -6.46
C GLU A 70 2.29 10.55 -5.05
N VAL A 71 1.57 9.43 -4.86
CA VAL A 71 1.03 9.05 -3.54
C VAL A 71 2.15 8.80 -2.51
N LEU A 72 3.23 8.14 -2.91
CA LEU A 72 4.38 7.89 -2.02
C LEU A 72 5.08 9.19 -1.62
N ASP A 73 5.30 10.10 -2.57
CA ASP A 73 5.91 11.40 -2.34
C ASP A 73 5.06 12.22 -1.36
N ASP A 74 3.74 12.22 -1.53
CA ASP A 74 2.80 12.84 -0.57
C ASP A 74 2.91 12.22 0.83
N TYR A 75 2.99 10.90 0.94
CA TYR A 75 3.09 10.22 2.22
C TYR A 75 4.42 10.52 2.94
N VAL A 76 5.52 10.64 2.19
CA VAL A 76 6.80 11.09 2.72
C VAL A 76 6.70 12.53 3.22
N ASN A 77 6.11 13.43 2.42
CA ASN A 77 5.92 14.84 2.80
C ASN A 77 5.05 14.99 4.06
N MET A 78 4.04 14.14 4.20
CA MET A 78 3.16 14.08 5.36
C MET A 78 3.78 13.40 6.59
N LYS A 79 5.02 12.89 6.49
CA LYS A 79 5.71 12.11 7.54
C LYS A 79 4.95 10.88 8.01
N ILE A 80 4.24 10.24 7.08
CA ILE A 80 3.51 8.99 7.31
C ILE A 80 4.12 7.80 6.56
N PHE A 81 5.22 8.01 5.84
CA PHE A 81 6.02 6.97 5.20
C PHE A 81 7.52 7.25 5.37
N PRO A 82 8.36 6.23 5.64
CA PRO A 82 9.80 6.42 5.81
C PRO A 82 10.48 6.86 4.52
N HIS A 83 11.00 8.08 4.48
CA HIS A 83 11.67 8.64 3.30
C HIS A 83 12.91 7.85 2.87
N SER A 84 13.59 7.17 3.81
CA SER A 84 14.77 6.34 3.54
C SER A 84 14.48 5.12 2.67
N LEU A 85 13.21 4.73 2.52
CA LEU A 85 12.78 3.61 1.66
C LEU A 85 12.43 4.04 0.22
N VAL A 86 12.44 5.34 -0.08
CA VAL A 86 12.10 5.90 -1.41
C VAL A 86 13.36 6.32 -2.20
N LEU A 87 14.54 6.22 -1.58
CA LEU A 87 15.84 6.58 -2.16
C LEU A 87 16.35 5.57 -3.19
#